data_AF-A0A3M2BE85-F1
#
_entry.id   AF-A0A3M2BE85-F1
#
_cell.length_a   1.000
_cell.length_b   1.000
_cell.length_c   1.000
_cell.angle_alpha   90.00
_cell.angle_beta   90.00
_cell.angle_gamma   90.00
#
_symmetry.space_group_name_H-M   'P 1'
#
loop_
_entity.id
_entity.type
_entity.pdbx_description
1 polymer ?
#
loop_
_entity_poly.entity_id
_entity_poly.type
_entity_poly.pdbx_seq_one_letter_code
_entity_poly.pdbx_strand_id
1 'polypeptide(L)'
;GDRHAGRVGVSLLNQIGHPQWIAEDERDYLRKATELGQDLQALNRLRRGLRDELVRSPLGDAEGFAKKFERALLGIAEKAENLSKQ
;
A
#
# COMPACT_ATOMS: atom_id res chain seq x y z
N GLY A 1 12.99 3.03 3.83
CA GLY A 1 14.12 3.80 3.27
C GLY A 1 13.68 5.22 2.93
N ASP A 2 14.60 6.17 2.90
CA ASP A 2 14.29 7.62 2.78
C ASP A 2 14.00 8.10 1.34
N ARG A 3 13.84 7.17 0.40
CA ARG A 3 13.48 7.46 -1.00
C ARG A 3 12.06 7.00 -1.28
N HIS A 4 11.38 7.67 -2.19
CA HIS A 4 10.01 7.32 -2.61
C HIS A 4 9.87 5.84 -3.01
N ALA A 5 10.84 5.28 -3.73
CA ALA A 5 10.89 3.86 -4.09
C ALA A 5 10.92 2.91 -2.87
N GLY A 6 11.48 3.36 -1.73
CA GLY A 6 11.50 2.61 -0.48
C GLY A 6 10.22 2.70 0.35
N ARG A 7 9.22 3.48 -0.09
CA ARG A 7 7.92 3.65 0.59
C ARG A 7 6.75 3.00 -0.14
N VAL A 8 6.95 2.54 -1.38
CA VAL A 8 5.90 1.83 -2.13
C VAL A 8 5.49 0.56 -1.38
N GLY A 9 6.47 -0.27 -0.98
CA GLY A 9 6.20 -1.47 -0.18
C GLY A 9 5.49 -1.17 1.14
N VAL A 10 5.88 -0.10 1.83
CA VAL A 10 5.23 0.37 3.06
C VAL A 10 3.77 0.73 2.83
N SER A 11 3.48 1.49 1.77
CA SER A 11 2.11 1.85 1.41
C SER A 11 1.26 0.61 1.11
N LEU A 12 1.80 -0.34 0.34
CA LEU A 12 1.09 -1.57 -0.01
C LEU A 12 0.77 -2.39 1.23
N LEU A 13 1.76 -2.64 2.09
CA LEU A 13 1.61 -3.41 3.32
C LEU A 13 0.58 -2.81 4.27
N ASN A 14 0.53 -1.48 4.39
CA ASN A 14 -0.52 -0.81 5.15
C ASN A 14 -1.91 -1.05 4.55
N GLN A 15 -2.04 -0.90 3.23
CA GLN A 15 -3.33 -1.04 2.56
C GLN A 15 -3.87 -2.47 2.62
N ILE A 16 -3.02 -3.49 2.61
CA ILE A 16 -3.44 -4.90 2.76
C ILE A 16 -3.49 -5.37 4.22
N GLY A 17 -3.29 -4.49 5.21
CA GLY A 17 -3.46 -4.84 6.64
C GLY A 17 -2.28 -5.58 7.27
N HIS A 18 -1.06 -5.45 6.72
CA HIS A 18 0.16 -6.09 7.21
C HIS A 18 1.28 -5.10 7.63
N PRO A 19 0.99 -4.07 8.46
CA PRO A 19 2.02 -3.12 8.89
C PRO A 19 3.15 -3.78 9.69
N GLN A 20 2.88 -4.91 10.35
CA GLN A 20 3.88 -5.67 11.10
C GLN A 20 5.01 -6.23 10.24
N TRP A 21 4.87 -6.29 8.91
CA TRP A 21 5.93 -6.72 7.99
C TRP A 21 6.83 -5.57 7.52
N ILE A 22 6.53 -4.33 7.90
CA ILE A 22 7.37 -3.18 7.62
C ILE A 22 8.59 -3.27 8.54
N ALA A 23 9.77 -3.37 7.95
CA ALA A 23 11.04 -3.36 8.67
C ALA A 23 11.53 -1.92 8.88
N GLU A 24 12.08 -1.66 10.06
CA GLU A 24 12.65 -0.34 10.41
C GLU A 24 14.10 -0.18 9.90
N ASP A 25 14.85 -1.28 9.90
CA ASP A 25 16.22 -1.37 9.40
C ASP A 25 16.51 -2.75 8.78
N GLU A 26 17.76 -2.95 8.35
CA GLU A 26 18.20 -4.20 7.72
C GLU A 26 18.14 -5.42 8.67
N ARG A 27 18.48 -5.23 9.95
CA ARG A 27 18.46 -6.32 10.95
C ARG A 27 17.04 -6.76 11.21
N ASP A 28 16.13 -5.80 11.34
CA ASP A 28 14.71 -6.04 11.51
C ASP A 28 14.08 -6.70 10.28
N TYR A 29 14.53 -6.32 9.08
CA TYR A 29 14.13 -6.99 7.84
C TYR A 29 14.52 -8.47 7.84
N LEU A 30 15.77 -8.79 8.16
CA LEU A 30 16.26 -10.16 8.24
C LEU A 30 15.45 -10.97 9.25
N ARG A 31 15.23 -10.42 10.44
CA ARG A 31 14.43 -11.05 11.49
C ARG A 31 13.01 -11.37 11.00
N LYS A 32 12.29 -10.38 10.46
CA LYS A 32 10.91 -10.58 9.95
C LYS A 32 10.85 -11.57 8.78
N ALA A 33 11.80 -11.50 7.86
CA ALA A 33 11.86 -12.42 6.72
C ALA A 33 12.11 -13.87 7.17
N THR A 34 13.02 -14.08 8.12
CA THR A 34 13.25 -15.40 8.73
C THR A 34 12.01 -15.89 9.48
N GLU A 35 11.36 -15.04 10.27
CA GLU A 35 10.13 -15.38 11.00
C GLU A 35 8.99 -15.81 10.07
N LEU A 36 8.84 -15.15 8.92
CA LEU A 36 7.85 -15.51 7.89
C LEU A 36 8.23 -16.78 7.11
N GLY A 37 9.53 -17.03 6.93
CA GLY A 37 10.04 -18.12 6.10
C GLY A 37 10.22 -19.45 6.84
N GLN A 38 10.34 -19.43 8.17
CA GLN A 38 10.71 -20.62 8.95
C GLN A 38 9.57 -21.66 9.09
N ASP A 39 8.30 -21.25 9.06
CA ASP A 39 7.15 -22.16 9.09
C ASP A 39 6.47 -22.23 7.72
N LEU A 40 6.81 -23.28 6.96
CA LEU A 40 6.27 -23.51 5.62
C LEU A 40 4.75 -23.74 5.61
N GLN A 41 4.17 -24.30 6.67
CA GLN A 41 2.74 -24.53 6.76
C GLN A 41 2.00 -23.22 7.01
N ALA A 42 2.50 -22.38 7.91
CA ALA A 42 1.98 -21.03 8.12
C ALA A 42 2.13 -20.16 6.87
N LEU A 43 3.29 -20.20 6.20
CA LEU A 43 3.53 -19.46 4.97
C LEU A 43 2.57 -19.87 3.84
N ASN A 44 2.28 -21.16 3.70
CA ASN A 44 1.31 -21.64 2.73
C ASN A 44 -0.12 -21.20 3.06
N ARG A 45 -0.52 -21.21 4.34
CA ARG A 45 -1.83 -20.66 4.75
C ARG A 45 -1.93 -19.17 4.41
N LEU A 46 -0.89 -18.41 4.74
CA LEU A 46 -0.80 -16.98 4.45
C LEU A 46 -0.93 -16.69 2.95
N ARG A 47 -0.13 -17.38 2.12
CA ARG A 47 -0.14 -17.21 0.66
C ARG A 47 -1.50 -17.51 0.02
N ARG A 48 -2.25 -18.47 0.56
CA ARG A 48 -3.60 -18.77 0.08
C ARG A 48 -4.59 -17.64 0.37
N GLY A 49 -4.47 -16.94 1.50
CA GLY A 49 -5.37 -15.85 1.88
C GLY A 49 -5.01 -14.47 1.29
N LEU A 50 -3.72 -14.24 1.02
CA LEU A 50 -3.19 -12.93 0.61
C LEU A 50 -3.85 -12.36 -0.66
N ARG A 51 -4.26 -13.21 -1.60
CA ARG A 51 -4.92 -12.73 -2.82
C ARG A 51 -6.33 -12.19 -2.54
N ASP A 52 -7.06 -12.83 -1.65
CA ASP A 52 -8.40 -12.39 -1.24
C ASP A 52 -8.32 -11.16 -0.34
N GLU A 53 -7.29 -11.05 0.49
CA GLU A 53 -6.98 -9.83 1.25
C GLU A 53 -6.68 -8.66 0.32
N LEU A 54 -5.86 -8.86 -0.71
CA LEU A 54 -5.56 -7.82 -1.71
C LEU A 54 -6.83 -7.35 -2.43
N VAL A 55 -7.66 -8.28 -2.91
CA VAL A 55 -8.90 -7.94 -3.63
C VAL A 55 -9.89 -7.18 -2.74
N ARG A 56 -9.97 -7.53 -1.45
CA ARG A 56 -10.85 -6.84 -0.48
C ARG A 56 -10.27 -5.54 0.08
N SER A 57 -8.97 -5.31 -0.12
CA SER A 57 -8.31 -4.09 0.33
C SER A 57 -8.72 -2.86 -0.51
N PRO A 58 -8.42 -1.63 -0.05
CA PRO A 58 -8.61 -0.44 -0.86
C PRO A 58 -7.86 -0.45 -2.20
N LEU A 59 -6.86 -1.34 -2.39
CA LEU A 59 -6.16 -1.50 -3.68
C LEU A 59 -7.03 -2.23 -4.72
N GLY A 60 -8.01 -3.03 -4.30
CA GLY A 60 -8.96 -3.71 -5.18
C GLY A 60 -10.19 -2.87 -5.53
N ASP A 61 -10.42 -1.75 -4.82
CA ASP A 61 -11.55 -0.83 -5.03
C ASP A 61 -11.28 0.13 -6.19
N ALA A 62 -11.40 -0.38 -7.42
CA ALA A 62 -11.18 0.40 -8.64
C ALA A 62 -12.15 1.57 -8.79
N GLU A 63 -13.43 1.38 -8.43
CA GLU A 63 -14.45 2.43 -8.51
C GLU A 63 -14.19 3.54 -7.50
N GLY A 64 -13.89 3.19 -6.25
CA GLY A 64 -13.53 4.17 -5.23
C GLY A 64 -12.22 4.89 -5.53
N PHE A 65 -11.26 4.22 -6.17
CA PHE A 65 -10.07 4.88 -6.71
C PHE A 65 -10.43 5.90 -7.79
N ALA A 66 -11.23 5.53 -8.79
CA ALA A 66 -11.62 6.42 -9.89
C ALA A 66 -12.32 7.69 -9.35
N LYS A 67 -13.29 7.54 -8.45
CA LYS A 67 -13.99 8.67 -7.81
C LYS A 67 -13.04 9.58 -7.02
N LYS A 68 -12.05 9.03 -6.31
CA LYS A 68 -11.04 9.82 -5.60
C LYS A 68 -10.15 10.58 -6.59
N PHE A 69 -9.77 9.93 -7.67
CA PHE A 69 -8.92 10.51 -8.70
C PHE A 69 -9.64 11.65 -9.45
N GLU A 70 -10.88 11.45 -9.87
CA GLU A 70 -11.72 12.47 -10.51
C GLU A 70 -11.87 13.72 -9.63
N ARG A 71 -12.20 13.54 -8.35
CA ARG A 71 -12.28 14.67 -7.40
C ARG A 71 -10.97 15.42 -7.28
N ALA A 72 -9.84 14.72 -7.30
CA ALA A 72 -8.52 15.36 -7.25
C ALA A 72 -8.26 16.20 -8.52
N LEU A 73 -8.61 15.68 -9.71
CA LEU A 73 -8.47 16.41 -10.97
C LEU A 73 -9.37 17.66 -11.01
N LEU A 74 -10.64 17.54 -10.61
CA LEU A 74 -11.56 18.68 -10.54
C LEU A 74 -11.04 19.76 -9.59
N GLY A 75 -10.56 19.38 -8.41
CA GLY A 75 -9.98 20.33 -7.46
C GLY A 75 -8.70 21.00 -7.95
N ILE A 76 -7.91 20.36 -8.83
CA ILE A 76 -6.76 20.98 -9.49
C ILE A 76 -7.24 22.01 -10.53
N ALA A 77 -8.26 21.65 -11.33
CA ALA A 77 -8.82 22.53 -12.35
C ALA A 77 -9.43 23.80 -11.74
N GLU A 78 -10.24 23.67 -10.69
CA GLU A 78 -10.83 24.81 -9.97
C GLU A 78 -9.77 25.78 -9.45
N LYS A 79 -8.67 25.25 -8.88
CA LYS A 79 -7.56 26.09 -8.40
C LYS A 79 -6.86 26.84 -9.54
N ALA A 80 -6.67 26.19 -10.68
CA ALA A 80 -6.04 26.81 -11.85
C ALA A 80 -6.92 27.94 -12.44
N GLU A 81 -8.23 27.75 -12.47
CA GLU A 81 -9.18 28.78 -12.91
C GLU A 81 -9.19 29.99 -11.96
N ASN A 82 -9.13 29.76 -10.65
CA ASN A 82 -9.11 30.82 -9.65
C ASN A 82 -7.81 31.64 -9.71
N LEU A 83 -6.67 30.99 -9.97
CA LEU A 83 -5.38 31.66 -10.16
C LEU A 83 -5.33 32.52 -11.43
N SER A 84 -6.12 32.19 -12.45
CA SER A 84 -6.15 32.94 -13.72
C SER A 84 -7.09 34.16 -13.68
N LYS A 85 -7.94 34.26 -12.65
CA LYS A 85 -8.91 35.35 -12.45
C LYS A 85 -8.43 36.40 -11.44
N GLN A 86 -7.29 36.18 -10.79
CA GLN A 86 -6.57 37.14 -9.93
C GLN A 86 -5.50 37.87 -10.74
#